data_AF-A0A958GEG2-F1
#
_entry.id   AF-A0A958GEG2-F1
#
_cell.length_a   1.000
_cell.length_b   1.000
_cell.length_c   1.000
_cell.angle_alpha   90.00
_cell.angle_beta   90.00
_cell.angle_gamma   90.00
#
_symmetry.space_group_name_H-M   'P 1'
#
loop_
_entity.id
_entity.type
_entity.pdbx_description
1 polymer ?
#
loop_
_entity_poly.entity_id
_entity_poly.type
_entity_poly.pdbx_seq_one_letter_code
_entity_poly.pdbx_strand_id
1 'polypeptide(L)'
;MLVNLHIKNFITISEQTISFDSGLHVFTGETGAGKSVILSALEVVLGGRASPKLIRQGKDCCQIQAEFDVSDLDKEKRDSFPEFIEDSELIISRSFNLNGRGKIFINGNLATSKQLSEVTEKLINICGQGHQVELLKERLHVNLLDEFGGIKKKTQEYQSLFFKWKNLVAEYENLQKKSQEATKRSLELEYIIQDLKSAGIGQESKEDLEQNLKKIGSSEHLMKYAGLAEELFVSESGISEQIASFILQITKLSEIDKSQQDLLQRA
;
A
#
# COMPACT_ATOMS: atom_id res chain seq x y z
N MET A 1 -27.10 26.51 -15.37
CA MET A 1 -27.82 27.70 -14.86
C MET A 1 -28.75 27.28 -13.74
N LEU A 2 -28.92 28.08 -12.68
CA LEU A 2 -29.96 27.85 -11.68
C LEU A 2 -31.33 28.17 -12.30
N VAL A 3 -32.29 27.25 -12.20
CA VAL A 3 -33.65 27.39 -12.77
C VAL A 3 -34.67 27.60 -11.66
N ASN A 4 -34.64 26.77 -10.62
CA ASN A 4 -35.58 26.88 -9.50
C ASN A 4 -34.87 26.75 -8.15
N LEU A 5 -35.36 27.49 -7.16
CA LEU A 5 -34.99 27.37 -5.76
C LEU A 5 -36.26 27.22 -4.91
N HIS A 6 -36.46 26.03 -4.35
CA HIS A 6 -37.51 25.75 -3.39
C HIS A 6 -36.95 25.78 -1.96
N ILE A 7 -37.59 26.52 -1.08
CA ILE A 7 -37.17 26.71 0.31
C ILE A 7 -38.36 26.41 1.21
N LYS A 8 -38.17 25.56 2.22
CA LYS A 8 -39.20 25.21 3.21
C LYS A 8 -38.65 25.25 4.63
N ASN A 9 -39.35 25.97 5.50
CA ASN A 9 -39.03 26.15 6.93
C ASN A 9 -37.60 26.67 7.20
N PHE A 10 -37.16 27.68 6.46
CA PHE A 10 -35.81 28.28 6.59
C PHE A 10 -35.90 29.72 7.09
N ILE A 11 -35.33 30.01 8.27
CA ILE A 11 -35.32 31.35 8.90
C ILE A 11 -36.74 31.97 8.91
N THR A 12 -36.99 32.98 8.05
CA THR A 12 -38.27 33.70 7.92
C THR A 12 -39.19 33.12 6.84
N ILE A 13 -38.76 32.13 6.07
CA ILE A 13 -39.52 31.52 4.98
C ILE A 13 -40.26 30.27 5.48
N SER A 14 -41.59 30.24 5.35
CA SER A 14 -42.39 29.03 5.58
C SER A 14 -42.25 28.07 4.40
N GLU A 15 -42.55 28.55 3.20
CA GLU A 15 -42.42 27.82 1.95
C GLU A 15 -42.40 28.83 0.80
N GLN A 16 -41.41 28.75 -0.07
CA GLN A 16 -41.28 29.64 -1.22
C GLN A 16 -40.54 28.94 -2.36
N THR A 17 -41.04 29.13 -3.58
CA THR A 17 -40.36 28.74 -4.82
C THR A 17 -39.98 30.00 -5.57
N ILE A 18 -38.74 30.07 -6.03
CA ILE A 18 -38.22 31.16 -6.85
C ILE A 18 -37.75 30.55 -8.16
N SER A 19 -38.28 31.05 -9.27
CA SER A 19 -37.83 30.69 -10.62
C SER A 19 -36.88 31.74 -11.17
N PHE A 20 -35.85 31.28 -11.88
CA PHE A 20 -34.77 32.08 -12.41
C PHE A 20 -34.69 31.88 -13.92
N ASP A 21 -34.70 33.00 -14.64
CA ASP A 21 -34.46 33.05 -16.09
C ASP A 21 -32.99 33.32 -16.42
N SER A 22 -32.61 33.25 -17.69
CA SER A 22 -31.26 33.60 -18.11
C SER A 22 -30.98 35.10 -17.95
N GLY A 23 -29.77 35.45 -17.50
CA GLY A 23 -29.30 36.84 -17.43
C GLY A 23 -29.16 37.37 -16.01
N LEU A 24 -29.43 38.66 -15.83
CA LEU A 24 -29.20 39.37 -14.57
C LEU A 24 -30.47 39.39 -13.71
N HIS A 25 -30.39 38.76 -12.53
CA HIS A 25 -31.40 38.86 -11.48
C HIS A 25 -30.97 39.86 -10.41
N VAL A 26 -31.80 40.88 -10.17
CA VAL A 26 -31.54 41.88 -9.13
C VAL A 26 -32.58 41.74 -8.02
N PHE A 27 -32.12 41.28 -6.86
CA PHE A 27 -32.95 41.24 -5.65
C PHE A 27 -32.88 42.59 -4.92
N THR A 28 -34.01 43.29 -4.88
CA THR A 28 -34.22 44.54 -4.14
C THR A 28 -35.16 44.32 -2.96
N GLY A 29 -35.08 45.17 -1.93
CA GLY A 29 -35.96 45.10 -0.77
C GLY A 29 -35.39 45.85 0.43
N GLU A 30 -36.07 45.78 1.57
CA GLU A 30 -35.60 46.33 2.84
C GLU A 30 -34.31 45.61 3.31
N THR A 31 -33.56 46.24 4.22
CA THR A 31 -32.32 45.70 4.77
C THR A 31 -32.56 44.39 5.54
N GLY A 32 -31.89 43.32 5.11
CA GLY A 32 -31.48 42.21 5.99
C GLY A 32 -32.34 40.94 6.02
N ALA A 33 -33.61 40.97 5.61
CA ALA A 33 -34.50 39.81 5.81
C ALA A 33 -34.77 38.94 4.57
N GLY A 34 -34.92 39.52 3.37
CA GLY A 34 -35.28 38.75 2.17
C GLY A 34 -34.05 38.26 1.39
N LYS A 35 -33.24 39.21 0.91
CA LYS A 35 -32.05 38.94 0.09
C LYS A 35 -31.04 38.04 0.80
N SER A 36 -30.70 38.36 2.05
CA SER A 36 -29.72 37.60 2.82
C SER A 36 -30.21 36.17 3.08
N VAL A 37 -31.52 35.99 3.32
CA VAL A 37 -32.10 34.66 3.56
C VAL A 37 -32.06 33.81 2.29
N ILE A 38 -32.36 34.39 1.11
CA ILE A 38 -32.25 33.68 -0.18
C ILE A 38 -30.79 33.29 -0.45
N LEU A 39 -29.83 34.21 -0.25
CA LEU A 39 -28.41 33.92 -0.43
C LEU A 39 -27.92 32.84 0.55
N SER A 40 -28.31 32.92 1.82
CA SER A 40 -27.97 31.87 2.80
C SER A 40 -28.60 30.52 2.45
N ALA A 41 -29.81 30.50 1.88
CA ALA A 41 -30.43 29.25 1.43
C ALA A 41 -29.65 28.64 0.25
N LEU A 42 -29.21 29.47 -0.70
CA LEU A 42 -28.33 29.05 -1.80
C LEU A 42 -26.99 28.53 -1.30
N GLU A 43 -26.32 29.26 -0.39
CA GLU A 43 -25.07 28.80 0.22
C GLU A 43 -25.24 27.43 0.88
N VAL A 44 -26.33 27.22 1.63
CA VAL A 44 -26.59 25.95 2.30
C VAL A 44 -26.88 24.84 1.30
N VAL A 45 -27.73 25.02 0.29
CA VAL A 45 -28.02 23.95 -0.68
C VAL A 45 -26.78 23.58 -1.51
N LEU A 46 -25.86 24.54 -1.71
CA LEU A 46 -24.63 24.36 -2.49
C LEU A 46 -23.43 23.80 -1.69
N GLY A 47 -23.62 23.39 -0.44
CA GLY A 47 -22.57 22.75 0.36
C GLY A 47 -22.03 23.57 1.53
N GLY A 48 -22.58 24.77 1.76
CA GLY A 48 -22.31 25.60 2.93
C GLY A 48 -22.75 24.94 4.24
N ARG A 49 -22.45 25.57 5.38
CA ARG A 49 -22.72 24.97 6.70
C ARG A 49 -24.23 24.98 7.01
N ALA A 50 -24.83 23.80 7.10
CA ALA A 50 -26.17 23.65 7.68
C ALA A 50 -26.10 23.75 9.22
N SER A 51 -27.09 24.41 9.83
CA SER A 51 -27.17 24.60 11.28
C SER A 51 -28.62 24.58 11.74
N PRO A 52 -28.95 23.97 12.89
CA PRO A 52 -30.28 24.05 13.49
C PRO A 52 -30.81 25.49 13.65
N LYS A 53 -29.92 26.47 13.82
CA LYS A 53 -30.28 27.91 13.93
C LYS A 53 -30.93 28.47 12.66
N LEU A 54 -30.75 27.81 11.52
CA LEU A 54 -31.33 28.22 10.25
C LEU A 54 -32.75 27.65 10.05
N ILE A 55 -33.19 26.72 10.90
CA ILE A 55 -34.55 26.19 10.86
C ILE A 55 -35.51 27.27 11.38
N ARG A 56 -36.62 27.48 10.68
CA ARG A 56 -37.67 28.42 11.08
C ARG A 56 -38.17 28.09 12.49
N GLN A 57 -38.40 29.12 13.31
CA GLN A 57 -38.90 28.96 14.66
C GLN A 57 -40.23 28.17 14.68
N GLY A 58 -40.32 27.19 15.58
CA GLY A 58 -41.50 26.31 15.71
C GLY A 58 -41.56 25.19 14.67
N LYS A 59 -40.47 24.91 13.94
CA LYS A 59 -40.36 23.79 13.00
C LYS A 59 -39.21 22.87 13.40
N ASP A 60 -39.38 21.58 13.11
CA ASP A 60 -38.40 20.55 13.48
C ASP A 60 -37.37 20.25 12.38
N CYS A 61 -37.69 20.61 11.14
CA CYS A 61 -36.88 20.38 9.97
C CYS A 61 -36.98 21.51 8.93
N CYS A 62 -35.93 21.61 8.13
CA CYS A 62 -35.82 22.49 6.97
C CYS A 62 -35.48 21.67 5.74
N GLN A 63 -35.97 22.09 4.57
CA GLN A 63 -35.62 21.52 3.27
C GLN A 63 -35.37 22.65 2.27
N ILE A 64 -34.32 22.49 1.47
CA ILE A 64 -33.97 23.41 0.39
C ILE A 64 -33.66 22.56 -0.83
N GLN A 65 -34.22 22.92 -1.99
CA GLN A 65 -33.96 22.27 -3.25
C GLN A 65 -33.56 23.31 -4.30
N ALA A 66 -32.52 23.01 -5.06
CA ALA A 66 -32.07 23.83 -6.17
C ALA A 66 -32.01 22.97 -7.43
N GLU A 67 -32.62 23.47 -8.49
CA GLU A 67 -32.66 22.85 -9.82
C GLU A 67 -31.76 23.62 -10.75
N PHE A 68 -30.91 22.89 -11.47
CA PHE A 68 -29.95 23.42 -12.41
C PHE A 68 -30.18 22.82 -13.79
N ASP A 69 -30.23 23.69 -14.79
CA ASP A 69 -30.03 23.32 -16.17
C ASP A 69 -28.53 23.20 -16.43
N VAL A 70 -28.06 22.00 -16.77
CA VAL A 70 -26.66 21.69 -17.04
C VAL A 70 -26.39 21.43 -18.53
N SER A 71 -27.33 21.78 -19.42
CA SER A 71 -27.26 21.63 -20.88
C SER A 71 -26.08 22.31 -21.57
N ASP A 72 -25.48 23.32 -20.92
CA ASP A 72 -24.34 24.09 -21.45
C ASP A 72 -23.01 23.76 -20.74
N LEU A 73 -22.99 22.85 -19.76
CA LEU A 73 -21.73 22.43 -19.15
C LEU A 73 -20.86 21.68 -20.16
N ASP A 74 -19.55 21.94 -20.15
CA ASP A 74 -18.59 21.15 -20.93
C ASP A 74 -18.78 19.64 -20.67
N LYS A 75 -18.67 18.81 -21.73
CA LYS A 75 -18.82 17.35 -21.62
C LYS A 75 -17.93 16.75 -20.52
N GLU A 76 -16.67 17.19 -20.43
CA GLU A 76 -15.73 16.77 -19.37
C GLU A 76 -16.23 17.08 -17.95
N LYS A 77 -17.01 18.16 -17.77
CA LYS A 77 -17.58 18.51 -16.47
C LYS A 77 -18.80 17.64 -16.14
N ARG A 78 -19.62 17.28 -17.13
CA ARG A 78 -20.74 16.33 -16.92
C ARG A 78 -20.24 14.92 -16.61
N ASP A 79 -19.29 14.45 -17.41
CA ASP A 79 -18.70 13.10 -17.28
C ASP A 79 -17.92 12.92 -15.97
N SER A 80 -17.62 14.01 -15.26
CA SER A 80 -16.96 13.93 -13.95
C SER A 80 -17.86 13.46 -12.81
N PHE A 81 -19.19 13.44 -13.00
CA PHE A 81 -20.16 12.97 -12.00
C PHE A 81 -21.26 12.10 -12.64
N PRO A 82 -20.89 10.96 -13.25
CA PRO A 82 -21.83 10.14 -14.02
C PRO A 82 -22.95 9.54 -13.15
N GLU A 83 -22.72 9.44 -11.84
CA GLU A 83 -23.69 8.93 -10.85
C GLU A 83 -24.82 9.92 -10.54
N PHE A 84 -24.65 11.18 -10.93
CA PHE A 84 -25.52 12.28 -10.53
C PHE A 84 -26.08 13.06 -11.72
N ILE A 85 -25.42 13.07 -12.88
CA ILE A 85 -25.82 13.84 -14.05
C ILE A 85 -26.03 12.84 -15.21
N GLU A 86 -27.27 12.38 -15.39
CA GLU A 86 -27.65 11.54 -16.54
C GLU A 86 -28.16 12.39 -17.72
N ASP A 87 -28.87 13.48 -17.41
CA ASP A 87 -29.54 14.37 -18.37
C ASP A 87 -29.01 15.82 -18.31
N SER A 88 -29.74 16.73 -18.96
CA SER A 88 -29.56 18.19 -18.89
C SER A 88 -30.01 18.82 -17.56
N GLU A 89 -30.51 18.05 -16.59
CA GLU A 89 -31.04 18.58 -15.34
C GLU A 89 -30.33 17.99 -14.12
N LEU A 90 -30.08 18.87 -13.14
CA LEU A 90 -29.48 18.50 -11.87
C LEU A 90 -30.27 19.12 -10.71
N ILE A 91 -30.85 18.26 -9.89
CA ILE A 91 -31.62 18.64 -8.71
C ILE A 91 -30.81 18.30 -7.46
N ILE A 92 -30.46 19.33 -6.71
CA ILE A 92 -29.79 19.20 -5.42
C ILE A 92 -30.82 19.44 -4.33
N SER A 93 -31.00 18.48 -3.42
CA SER A 93 -31.90 18.59 -2.28
C SER A 93 -31.14 18.42 -0.98
N ARG A 94 -31.28 19.37 -0.06
CA ARG A 94 -30.69 19.31 1.27
C ARG A 94 -31.75 19.49 2.33
N SER A 95 -31.78 18.57 3.30
CA SER A 95 -32.66 18.67 4.47
C SER A 95 -31.86 18.48 5.74
N PHE A 96 -32.29 19.13 6.83
CA PHE A 96 -31.68 18.98 8.15
C PHE A 96 -32.70 19.26 9.26
N ASN A 97 -32.48 18.64 10.41
CA ASN A 97 -33.36 18.74 11.57
C ASN A 97 -32.67 19.38 12.79
N LEU A 98 -33.43 19.65 13.85
CA LEU A 98 -32.92 20.23 15.10
C LEU A 98 -31.81 19.41 15.75
N ASN A 99 -31.81 18.09 15.52
CA ASN A 99 -30.79 17.17 16.02
C ASN A 99 -29.47 17.20 15.21
N GLY A 100 -29.37 18.07 14.21
CA GLY A 100 -28.19 18.23 13.37
C GLY A 100 -27.97 17.14 12.32
N ARG A 101 -28.89 16.17 12.19
CA ARG A 101 -28.82 15.16 11.13
C ARG A 101 -29.31 15.79 9.82
N GLY A 102 -28.39 15.97 8.89
CA GLY A 102 -28.68 16.41 7.53
C GLY A 102 -28.68 15.25 6.54
N LYS A 103 -29.50 15.34 5.49
CA LYS A 103 -29.43 14.48 4.30
C LYS A 103 -29.21 15.37 3.08
N ILE A 104 -28.38 14.88 2.17
CA ILE A 104 -28.12 15.51 0.88
C ILE A 104 -28.50 14.48 -0.18
N PHE A 105 -29.26 14.92 -1.17
CA PHE A 105 -29.59 14.16 -2.35
C PHE A 105 -29.21 14.95 -3.59
N ILE A 106 -28.69 14.27 -4.60
CA ILE A 106 -28.38 14.82 -5.92
C ILE A 106 -29.08 13.90 -6.93
N ASN A 107 -30.02 14.44 -7.71
CA ASN A 107 -30.90 13.67 -8.60
C ASN A 107 -31.52 12.43 -7.94
N GLY A 108 -31.97 12.60 -6.68
CA GLY A 108 -32.59 11.52 -5.90
C GLY A 108 -31.62 10.55 -5.22
N ASN A 109 -30.34 10.57 -5.58
CA ASN A 109 -29.30 9.71 -4.99
C ASN A 109 -28.71 10.36 -3.73
N LEU A 110 -28.52 9.56 -2.67
CA LEU A 110 -27.92 10.05 -1.42
C LEU A 110 -26.45 10.42 -1.67
N ALA A 111 -26.04 11.61 -1.27
CA ALA A 111 -24.69 12.11 -1.47
C ALA A 111 -24.05 12.59 -0.16
N THR A 112 -22.72 12.60 -0.14
CA THR A 112 -21.92 13.18 0.95
C THR A 112 -21.74 14.69 0.75
N SER A 113 -21.40 15.41 1.82
CA SER A 113 -21.05 16.83 1.71
C SER A 113 -19.85 17.08 0.80
N LYS A 114 -18.91 16.12 0.71
CA LYS A 114 -17.74 16.22 -0.16
C LYS A 114 -18.13 16.14 -1.63
N GLN A 115 -18.94 15.15 -2.01
CA GLN A 115 -19.47 15.01 -3.37
C GLN A 115 -20.30 16.23 -3.76
N LEU A 116 -21.13 16.75 -2.85
CA LEU A 116 -21.88 17.98 -3.08
C LEU A 116 -20.94 19.15 -3.40
N SER A 117 -19.90 19.38 -2.60
CA SER A 117 -18.93 20.45 -2.84
C SER A 117 -18.18 20.30 -4.17
N GLU A 118 -17.80 19.08 -4.55
CA GLU A 118 -17.11 18.81 -5.82
C GLU A 118 -18.01 19.12 -7.03
N VAL A 119 -19.31 18.83 -6.93
CA VAL A 119 -20.30 19.15 -7.95
C VAL A 119 -20.55 20.66 -8.02
N THR A 120 -20.77 21.31 -6.87
CA THR A 120 -21.18 22.72 -6.82
C THR A 120 -20.06 23.69 -7.16
N GLU A 121 -18.79 23.36 -6.87
CA GLU A 121 -17.62 24.15 -7.28
C GLU A 121 -17.57 24.39 -8.80
N LYS A 122 -18.16 23.50 -9.62
CA LYS A 122 -18.19 23.63 -11.08
C LYS A 122 -19.44 24.31 -11.64
N LEU A 123 -20.46 24.53 -10.81
CA LEU A 123 -21.79 24.98 -11.23
C LEU A 123 -22.08 26.45 -10.91
N ILE A 124 -21.69 26.89 -9.71
CA ILE A 124 -21.95 28.23 -9.22
C ILE A 124 -20.71 28.78 -8.52
N ASN A 125 -20.46 30.08 -8.74
CA ASN A 125 -19.53 30.85 -7.94
C ASN A 125 -20.30 31.91 -7.13
N ILE A 126 -20.24 31.83 -5.81
CA ILE A 126 -20.86 32.83 -4.91
C ILE A 126 -19.79 33.83 -4.49
N CYS A 127 -20.00 35.11 -4.82
CA CYS A 127 -19.14 36.21 -4.42
C CYS A 127 -19.80 37.02 -3.29
N GLY A 128 -19.24 36.98 -2.08
CA GLY A 128 -19.80 37.66 -0.90
C GLY A 128 -18.83 37.72 0.29
N GLN A 129 -19.28 38.30 1.42
CA GLN A 129 -18.47 38.41 2.63
C GLN A 129 -18.18 37.02 3.21
N GLY A 130 -16.90 36.65 3.30
CA GLY A 130 -16.45 35.38 3.90
C GLY A 130 -16.25 34.21 2.93
N HIS A 131 -16.52 34.38 1.63
CA HIS A 131 -16.26 33.34 0.63
C HIS A 131 -14.93 33.61 -0.07
N GLN A 132 -14.06 32.61 -0.12
CA GLN A 132 -12.89 32.63 -1.00
C GLN A 132 -13.39 32.65 -2.44
N VAL A 133 -13.37 33.83 -3.06
CA VAL A 133 -13.55 33.97 -4.50
C VAL A 133 -12.60 32.98 -5.16
N GLU A 134 -13.06 32.24 -6.16
CA GLU A 134 -12.23 31.32 -6.93
C GLU A 134 -10.93 32.00 -7.42
N LEU A 135 -11.02 33.30 -7.74
CA LEU A 135 -9.92 34.23 -8.04
C LEU A 135 -8.90 34.44 -6.91
N LEU A 136 -9.15 34.02 -5.68
CA LEU A 136 -8.22 34.10 -4.55
C LEU A 136 -7.54 32.75 -4.27
N LYS A 137 -7.94 31.67 -4.96
CA LYS A 137 -7.27 30.37 -4.85
C LYS A 137 -6.02 30.38 -5.74
N GLU A 138 -4.83 30.53 -5.14
CA GLU A 138 -3.54 30.56 -5.85
C GLU A 138 -3.34 29.42 -6.85
N ARG A 139 -3.78 28.21 -6.50
CA ARG A 139 -3.72 27.03 -7.37
C ARG A 139 -4.45 27.19 -8.72
N LEU A 140 -5.43 28.08 -8.80
CA LEU A 140 -6.21 28.35 -10.01
C LEU A 140 -5.61 29.47 -10.86
N HIS A 141 -4.70 30.27 -10.31
CA HIS A 141 -4.06 31.37 -11.03
C HIS A 141 -3.19 30.87 -12.19
N VAL A 142 -2.52 29.74 -12.01
CA VAL A 142 -1.72 29.11 -13.08
C VAL A 142 -2.61 28.72 -14.25
N ASN A 143 -3.78 28.13 -13.98
CA ASN A 143 -4.72 27.77 -15.05
C ASN A 143 -5.23 29.01 -15.80
N LEU A 144 -5.56 30.08 -15.06
CA LEU A 144 -5.98 31.36 -15.66
C LEU A 144 -4.88 31.97 -16.53
N LEU A 145 -3.63 31.94 -16.08
CA LEU A 145 -2.48 32.47 -16.82
C LEU A 145 -2.18 31.64 -18.07
N ASP A 146 -2.24 30.31 -17.96
CA ASP A 146 -2.02 29.38 -19.08
C ASP A 146 -3.11 29.53 -20.15
N GLU A 147 -4.35 29.75 -19.72
CA GLU A 147 -5.48 30.01 -20.61
C GLU A 147 -5.35 31.36 -21.30
N PHE A 148 -5.01 32.42 -20.55
CA PHE A 148 -4.74 33.74 -21.11
C PHE A 148 -3.58 33.72 -22.12
N GLY A 149 -2.51 32.97 -21.84
CA GLY A 149 -1.38 32.79 -22.73
C GLY A 149 -1.66 31.87 -23.93
N GLY A 150 -2.81 31.20 -23.98
CA GLY A 150 -3.14 30.22 -25.03
C GLY A 150 -2.20 29.02 -25.07
N ILE A 151 -1.52 28.71 -23.97
CA ILE A 151 -0.46 27.69 -23.90
C ILE A 151 -0.96 26.31 -23.46
N LYS A 152 -2.28 26.11 -23.34
CA LYS A 152 -2.91 24.86 -22.88
C LYS A 152 -2.34 23.59 -23.53
N LYS A 153 -2.03 23.62 -24.84
CA LYS A 153 -1.38 22.50 -25.55
C LYS A 153 0.02 22.19 -25.03
N LYS A 154 0.85 23.21 -24.80
CA LYS A 154 2.21 23.06 -24.24
C LYS A 154 2.15 22.57 -22.80
N THR A 155 1.20 23.06 -22.01
CA THR A 155 0.98 22.59 -20.63
C THR A 155 0.60 21.10 -20.61
N GLN A 156 -0.29 20.66 -21.51
CA GLN A 156 -0.66 19.24 -21.64
C GLN A 156 0.53 18.36 -22.05
N GLU A 157 1.33 18.82 -23.01
CA GLU A 157 2.55 18.12 -23.43
C GLU A 157 3.54 17.99 -22.27
N TYR A 158 3.80 19.09 -21.55
CA TYR A 158 4.64 19.11 -20.36
C TYR A 158 4.15 18.14 -19.28
N GLN A 159 2.85 18.15 -18.97
CA GLN A 159 2.27 17.22 -17.99
C GLN A 159 2.50 15.76 -18.41
N SER A 160 2.31 15.43 -19.70
CA SER A 160 2.54 14.08 -20.19
C SER A 160 4.00 13.62 -20.04
N LEU A 161 4.96 14.52 -20.33
CA LEU A 161 6.39 14.27 -20.17
C LEU A 161 6.78 14.14 -18.70
N PHE A 162 6.20 14.99 -17.84
CA PHE A 162 6.42 14.95 -16.40
C PHE A 162 5.95 13.62 -15.79
N PHE A 163 4.77 13.13 -16.16
CA PHE A 163 4.29 11.82 -15.70
C PHE A 163 5.17 10.67 -16.18
N LYS A 164 5.61 10.70 -17.45
CA LYS A 164 6.57 9.72 -17.98
C LYS A 164 7.88 9.74 -17.19
N TRP A 165 8.45 10.93 -16.97
CA TRP A 165 9.67 11.09 -16.18
C TRP A 165 9.51 10.55 -14.76
N LYS A 166 8.42 10.90 -14.08
CA LYS A 166 8.14 10.43 -12.71
C LYS A 166 8.06 8.90 -12.63
N ASN A 167 7.43 8.27 -13.61
CA ASN A 167 7.33 6.81 -13.68
C ASN A 167 8.72 6.17 -13.92
N LEU A 168 9.53 6.73 -14.82
CA LEU A 168 10.89 6.26 -15.08
C LEU A 168 11.79 6.40 -13.85
N VAL A 169 11.65 7.49 -13.09
CA VAL A 169 12.40 7.67 -11.83
C VAL A 169 12.02 6.59 -10.81
N ALA A 170 10.72 6.31 -10.65
CA ALA A 170 10.27 5.25 -9.74
C ALA A 170 10.76 3.86 -10.18
N GLU A 171 10.79 3.58 -11.49
CA GLU A 171 11.33 2.34 -12.04
C GLU A 171 12.84 2.22 -11.80
N TYR A 172 13.59 3.30 -12.04
CA TYR A 172 15.02 3.37 -11.77
C TYR A 172 15.35 3.08 -10.30
N GLU A 173 14.63 3.72 -9.37
CA GLU A 173 14.83 3.49 -7.93
C GLU A 173 14.55 2.03 -7.54
N ASN A 174 13.54 1.40 -8.14
CA ASN A 174 13.22 -0.01 -7.90
C ASN A 174 14.32 -0.94 -8.44
N LEU A 175 14.81 -0.69 -9.65
CA LEU A 175 15.92 -1.45 -10.25
C LEU A 175 17.21 -1.29 -9.43
N GLN A 176 17.48 -0.09 -8.94
CA GLN A 176 18.65 0.17 -8.08
C GLN A 176 18.59 -0.65 -6.79
N LYS A 177 17.41 -0.70 -6.13
CA LYS A 177 17.22 -1.54 -4.92
C LYS A 177 17.45 -3.01 -5.22
N LYS A 178 16.84 -3.55 -6.30
CA LYS A 178 17.03 -4.95 -6.72
C LYS A 178 18.50 -5.27 -7.02
N SER A 179 19.21 -4.35 -7.67
CA SER A 179 20.63 -4.52 -7.94
C SER A 179 21.45 -4.60 -6.65
N GLN A 180 21.16 -3.75 -5.66
CA GLN A 180 21.87 -3.79 -4.37
C GLN A 180 21.59 -5.09 -3.60
N GLU A 181 20.36 -5.58 -3.62
CA GLU A 181 19.98 -6.87 -3.02
C GLU A 181 20.70 -8.04 -3.70
N ALA A 182 20.75 -8.04 -5.04
CA ALA A 182 21.46 -9.07 -5.81
C ALA A 182 22.97 -9.08 -5.50
N THR A 183 23.61 -7.91 -5.40
CA THR A 183 25.02 -7.82 -5.02
C THR A 183 25.28 -8.37 -3.62
N LYS A 184 24.44 -8.03 -2.64
CA LYS A 184 24.54 -8.60 -1.28
C LYS A 184 24.40 -10.12 -1.29
N ARG A 185 23.41 -10.63 -2.01
CA ARG A 185 23.17 -12.07 -2.17
C ARG A 185 24.36 -12.78 -2.81
N SER A 186 25.00 -12.18 -3.81
CA SER A 186 26.20 -12.73 -4.45
C SER A 186 27.34 -12.85 -3.45
N LEU A 187 27.62 -11.79 -2.68
CA LEU A 187 28.67 -11.79 -1.67
C LEU A 187 28.42 -12.84 -0.56
N GLU A 188 27.17 -12.98 -0.11
CA GLU A 188 26.79 -14.03 0.84
C GLU A 188 27.07 -15.43 0.29
N LEU A 189 26.67 -15.69 -0.97
CA LEU A 189 26.88 -16.99 -1.61
C LEU A 189 28.36 -17.28 -1.85
N GLU A 190 29.13 -16.28 -2.28
CA GLU A 190 30.59 -16.41 -2.44
C GLU A 190 31.27 -16.75 -1.12
N TYR A 191 30.86 -16.10 -0.03
CA TYR A 191 31.36 -16.42 1.30
C TYR A 191 31.03 -17.87 1.69
N ILE A 192 29.78 -18.31 1.52
CA ILE A 192 29.37 -19.70 1.82
C ILE A 192 30.16 -20.71 1.00
N ILE A 193 30.35 -20.45 -0.31
CA ILE A 193 31.12 -21.33 -1.19
C ILE A 193 32.59 -21.40 -0.72
N GLN A 194 33.17 -20.26 -0.33
CA GLN A 194 34.54 -20.22 0.16
C GLN A 194 34.68 -20.97 1.49
N ASP A 195 33.74 -20.77 2.41
CA ASP A 195 33.70 -21.45 3.71
C ASP A 195 33.61 -22.97 3.53
N LEU A 196 32.68 -23.44 2.68
CA LEU A 196 32.55 -24.86 2.33
C LEU A 196 33.80 -25.44 1.67
N LYS A 197 34.48 -24.68 0.79
CA LYS A 197 35.75 -25.11 0.19
C LYS A 197 36.86 -25.20 1.23
N SER A 198 36.94 -24.24 2.16
CA SER A 198 37.94 -24.26 3.24
C SER A 198 37.70 -25.34 4.29
N ALA A 199 36.43 -25.71 4.51
CA ALA A 199 36.07 -26.81 5.39
C ALA A 199 36.59 -28.16 4.87
N GLY A 200 37.01 -28.24 3.60
CA GLY A 200 37.72 -29.39 3.06
C GLY A 200 36.95 -30.70 3.26
N ILE A 201 35.61 -30.65 3.14
CA ILE A 201 34.75 -31.81 3.27
C ILE A 201 35.09 -32.75 2.10
N GLY A 202 36.00 -33.68 2.35
CA GLY A 202 36.47 -34.65 1.38
C GLY A 202 35.37 -35.63 0.96
N GLN A 203 35.68 -36.49 -0.01
CA GLN A 203 34.81 -37.60 -0.40
C GLN A 203 34.83 -38.76 0.61
N GLU A 204 35.71 -38.73 1.62
CA GLU A 204 35.79 -39.76 2.65
C GLU A 204 34.49 -39.77 3.46
N SER A 205 33.86 -40.94 3.59
CA SER A 205 32.66 -41.07 4.40
C SER A 205 33.04 -40.78 5.86
N LYS A 206 32.11 -40.17 6.60
CA LYS A 206 32.21 -40.03 8.06
C LYS A 206 32.58 -41.36 8.73
N GLU A 207 32.10 -42.47 8.17
CA GLU A 207 32.37 -43.83 8.65
C GLU A 207 33.85 -44.22 8.50
N ASP A 208 34.54 -43.77 7.45
CA ASP A 208 35.96 -44.06 7.22
C ASP A 208 36.83 -43.27 8.21
N LEU A 209 36.50 -41.99 8.43
CA LEU A 209 37.18 -41.15 9.42
C LEU A 209 36.98 -41.68 10.86
N GLU A 210 35.78 -42.16 11.20
CA GLU A 210 35.51 -42.78 12.51
C GLU A 210 36.27 -44.10 12.69
N GLN A 211 36.41 -44.92 11.64
CA GLN A 211 37.24 -46.12 11.70
C GLN A 211 38.72 -45.78 11.89
N ASN A 212 39.24 -44.80 11.14
CA ASN A 212 40.62 -44.36 11.28
C ASN A 212 40.91 -43.79 12.68
N LEU A 213 39.99 -43.01 13.25
CA LEU A 213 40.09 -42.52 14.63
C LEU A 213 40.13 -43.67 15.65
N LYS A 214 39.28 -44.71 15.49
CA LYS A 214 39.31 -45.89 16.37
C LYS A 214 40.64 -46.64 16.27
N LYS A 215 41.20 -46.78 15.07
CA LYS A 215 42.53 -47.40 14.87
C LYS A 215 43.63 -46.59 15.54
N ILE A 216 43.67 -45.27 15.31
CA ILE A 216 44.68 -44.38 15.91
C ILE A 216 44.55 -44.37 17.44
N GLY A 217 43.34 -44.25 17.97
CA GLY A 217 43.07 -44.26 19.41
C GLY A 217 43.42 -45.58 20.08
N SER A 218 43.42 -46.68 19.32
CA SER A 218 43.81 -48.01 19.81
C SER A 218 45.27 -48.37 19.47
N SER A 219 46.06 -47.44 18.93
CA SER A 219 47.43 -47.71 18.44
C SER A 219 48.36 -48.25 19.53
N GLU A 220 48.23 -47.79 20.77
CA GLU A 220 49.01 -48.29 21.90
C GLU A 220 48.67 -49.75 22.23
N HIS A 221 47.39 -50.13 22.12
CA HIS A 221 46.96 -51.52 22.24
C HIS A 221 47.45 -52.36 21.06
N LEU A 222 47.37 -51.83 19.83
CA LEU A 222 47.89 -52.52 18.64
C LEU A 222 49.39 -52.80 18.78
N MET A 223 50.18 -51.81 19.21
CA MET A 223 51.62 -51.97 19.45
C MET A 223 51.90 -52.96 20.57
N LYS A 224 51.15 -52.91 21.68
CA LYS A 224 51.30 -53.84 22.80
C LYS A 224 51.00 -55.28 22.41
N TYR A 225 49.92 -55.52 21.66
CA TYR A 225 49.57 -56.86 21.21
C TYR A 225 50.53 -57.38 20.15
N ALA A 226 51.02 -56.52 19.24
CA ALA A 226 52.06 -56.89 18.29
C ALA A 226 53.38 -57.26 18.99
N GLY A 227 53.81 -56.49 20.00
CA GLY A 227 55.01 -56.79 20.78
C GLY A 227 54.90 -58.09 21.58
N LEU A 228 53.74 -58.33 22.22
CA LEU A 228 53.49 -59.60 22.92
C LEU A 228 53.46 -60.80 21.97
N ALA A 229 52.94 -60.61 20.75
CA ALA A 229 52.95 -61.62 19.71
C ALA A 229 54.38 -61.93 19.22
N GLU A 230 55.25 -60.93 19.12
CA GLU A 230 56.67 -61.11 18.78
C GLU A 230 57.44 -61.82 19.90
N GLU A 231 57.23 -61.45 21.18
CA GLU A 231 57.83 -62.12 22.33
C GLU A 231 57.45 -63.60 22.43
N LEU A 232 56.20 -63.95 22.09
CA LEU A 232 55.73 -65.33 22.05
C LEU A 232 56.49 -66.19 21.04
N PHE A 233 56.91 -65.64 19.90
CA PHE A 233 57.75 -66.35 18.91
C PHE A 233 59.19 -66.57 19.35
N VAL A 234 59.69 -65.78 20.32
CA VAL A 234 61.08 -65.86 20.80
C VAL A 234 61.22 -66.76 22.04
N SER A 235 60.14 -66.99 22.78
CA SER A 235 60.19 -67.75 24.04
C SER A 235 60.27 -69.28 23.85
N GLU A 236 61.10 -69.97 24.65
CA GLU A 236 61.25 -71.44 24.67
C GLU A 236 60.21 -72.14 25.57
N SER A 237 58.93 -71.79 25.45
CA SER A 237 57.83 -72.47 26.15
C SER A 237 57.00 -73.35 25.21
N GLY A 238 56.08 -74.15 25.75
CA GLY A 238 55.34 -75.18 25.00
C GLY A 238 54.50 -74.59 23.86
N ILE A 239 54.76 -75.06 22.64
CA ILE A 239 54.19 -74.58 21.37
C ILE A 239 52.65 -74.47 21.39
N SER A 240 51.96 -75.36 22.11
CA SER A 240 50.49 -75.36 22.14
C SER A 240 49.87 -74.19 22.93
N GLU A 241 50.50 -73.73 24.01
CA GLU A 241 49.99 -72.58 24.79
C GLU A 241 50.36 -71.25 24.12
N GLN A 242 51.49 -71.21 23.43
CA GLN A 242 51.91 -70.06 22.63
C GLN A 242 50.98 -69.81 21.45
N ILE A 243 50.59 -70.87 20.72
CA ILE A 243 49.63 -70.74 19.60
C ILE A 243 48.27 -70.25 20.09
N ALA A 244 47.76 -70.80 21.21
CA ALA A 244 46.46 -70.39 21.75
C ALA A 244 46.45 -68.92 22.20
N SER A 245 47.53 -68.46 22.85
CA SER A 245 47.66 -67.06 23.28
C SER A 245 47.88 -66.11 22.10
N PHE A 246 48.63 -66.53 21.09
CA PHE A 246 48.85 -65.80 19.84
C PHE A 246 47.57 -65.61 19.03
N ILE A 247 46.76 -66.67 18.87
CA ILE A 247 45.45 -66.57 18.20
C ILE A 247 44.55 -65.58 18.93
N LEU A 248 44.53 -65.59 20.27
CA LEU A 248 43.71 -64.67 21.06
C LEU A 248 44.16 -63.21 20.92
N GLN A 249 45.45 -62.96 20.79
CA GLN A 249 46.03 -61.63 20.56
C GLN A 249 45.73 -61.11 19.15
N ILE A 250 45.88 -61.96 18.12
CA ILE A 250 45.52 -61.64 16.73
C ILE A 250 44.02 -61.42 16.57
N THR A 251 43.19 -62.15 17.33
CA THR A 251 41.74 -61.93 17.35
C THR A 251 41.40 -60.54 17.81
N LYS A 252 41.96 -60.12 18.95
CA LYS A 252 41.77 -58.76 19.48
C LYS A 252 42.33 -57.69 18.55
N LEU A 253 43.46 -57.96 17.86
CA LEU A 253 44.01 -57.06 16.84
C LEU A 253 43.05 -56.91 15.64
N SER A 254 42.46 -58.01 15.16
CA SER A 254 41.57 -58.01 14.00
C SER A 254 40.19 -57.37 14.27
N GLU A 255 39.74 -57.37 15.53
CA GLU A 255 38.53 -56.66 15.96
C GLU A 255 38.71 -55.15 15.92
N ILE A 256 39.93 -54.67 16.21
CA ILE A 256 40.31 -53.25 16.19
C ILE A 256 40.66 -52.81 14.77
N ASP A 257 41.37 -53.64 14.02
CA ASP A 257 41.74 -53.39 12.63
C ASP A 257 41.31 -54.51 11.68
N LYS A 258 40.23 -54.26 10.94
CA LYS A 258 39.67 -55.21 9.97
C LYS A 258 40.64 -55.59 8.84
N SER A 259 41.65 -54.78 8.51
CA SER A 259 42.67 -55.18 7.50
C SER A 259 43.56 -56.34 7.95
N GLN A 260 43.59 -56.64 9.25
CA GLN A 260 44.38 -57.74 9.81
C GLN A 260 43.59 -59.08 9.87
N GLN A 261 42.33 -59.11 9.42
CA GLN A 261 41.52 -60.35 9.38
C GLN A 261 42.15 -61.45 8.53
N ASP A 262 42.92 -61.10 7.50
CA ASP A 262 43.61 -62.06 6.64
C ASP A 262 44.72 -62.83 7.39
N LEU A 263 45.31 -62.22 8.43
CA LEU A 263 46.28 -62.90 9.31
C LEU A 263 45.59 -63.88 10.26
N LEU A 264 44.36 -63.56 10.70
CA LEU A 264 43.56 -64.44 11.54
C LEU A 264 43.08 -65.68 10.78
N GLN A 265 42.77 -65.54 9.49
CA GLN A 265 42.39 -66.69 8.65
C GLN A 265 43.56 -67.63 8.33
N ARG A 266 44.81 -67.16 8.48
CA ARG A 266 46.03 -67.95 8.21
C ARG A 266 46.65 -68.57 9.45
N ALA A 267 46.30 -68.07 10.65
CA ALA A 267 46.71 -68.60 11.95
C ALA A 267 45.87 -69.84 12.32
#